data_AF-A0A562SM72-F1
#
_entry.id   AF-A0A562SM72-F1
#
_cell.length_a   1.000
_cell.length_b   1.000
_cell.length_c   1.000
_cell.angle_alpha   90.00
_cell.angle_beta   90.00
_cell.angle_gamma   90.00
#
_symmetry.space_group_name_H-M   'P 1'
#
loop_
_entity.id
_entity.type
_entity.pdbx_description
1 polymer ?
#
loop_
_entity_poly.entity_id
_entity_poly.type
_entity_poly.pdbx_seq_one_letter_code
_entity_poly.pdbx_strand_id
1 'polypeptide(L)'
;MEHQQDILTEIVGNTSIKRSKLLPWWIKIFMWIFLVISFFVPVLLVLAILGFEIQLAIYGLDTNRVFTFTGLLLVLVFATKGVVSFGFIKEKDWAVQLAMIDAIAGIIICVYTSYIQPLLSEDVSFSLLKLELVLLIPYLVKLNRIKEQWASAKFIG
;
A
#
# COMPACT_ATOMS: atom_id res chain seq x y z
N MET A 1 -16.26 -2.36 -46.82
CA MET A 1 -15.44 -3.13 -45.85
C MET A 1 -14.60 -2.19 -44.98
N GLU A 2 -14.03 -1.11 -45.51
CA GLU A 2 -13.35 -0.05 -44.72
C GLU A 2 -14.23 0.58 -43.63
N HIS A 3 -15.47 0.96 -43.95
CA HIS A 3 -16.34 1.61 -42.96
C HIS A 3 -16.66 0.75 -41.72
N GLN A 4 -16.66 -0.58 -41.87
CA GLN A 4 -16.88 -1.51 -40.76
C GLN A 4 -15.61 -1.67 -39.90
N GLN A 5 -14.43 -1.54 -40.50
CA GLN A 5 -13.16 -1.50 -39.78
C GLN A 5 -13.01 -0.20 -38.99
N ASP A 6 -13.43 0.93 -39.55
CA ASP A 6 -13.40 2.23 -38.83
C ASP A 6 -14.30 2.22 -37.59
N ILE A 7 -15.51 1.67 -37.70
CA ILE A 7 -16.45 1.55 -36.57
C ILE A 7 -15.89 0.59 -35.50
N LEU A 8 -15.25 -0.52 -35.90
CA LEU A 8 -14.59 -1.41 -34.95
C LEU A 8 -13.39 -0.74 -34.28
N THR A 9 -12.62 0.07 -35.01
CA THR A 9 -11.46 0.78 -34.46
C THR A 9 -11.89 1.93 -33.55
N GLU A 10 -13.03 2.58 -33.83
CA GLU A 10 -13.63 3.61 -32.98
C GLU A 10 -14.25 3.01 -31.70
N ILE A 11 -14.97 1.88 -31.80
CA ILE A 11 -15.50 1.16 -30.63
C ILE A 11 -14.37 0.59 -29.77
N VAL A 12 -13.35 -0.02 -30.37
CA VAL A 12 -12.19 -0.56 -29.64
C VAL A 12 -11.34 0.59 -29.08
N GLY A 13 -11.13 1.67 -29.83
CA GLY A 13 -10.39 2.85 -29.40
C GLY A 13 -11.03 3.62 -28.26
N ASN A 14 -12.36 3.61 -28.16
CA ASN A 14 -13.13 4.27 -27.10
C ASN A 14 -13.27 3.42 -25.81
N THR A 15 -12.82 2.15 -25.83
CA THR A 15 -12.78 1.31 -24.62
C THR A 15 -11.47 1.44 -23.83
N SER A 16 -10.78 2.58 -23.92
CA SER A 16 -9.63 2.85 -23.05
C SER A 16 -10.11 3.08 -21.61
N ILE A 17 -10.25 2.00 -20.84
CA ILE A 17 -10.65 2.06 -19.44
C ILE A 17 -9.53 2.79 -18.68
N LYS A 18 -9.85 3.96 -18.13
CA LYS A 18 -8.94 4.72 -17.26
C LYS A 18 -8.54 3.87 -16.06
N ARG A 19 -7.23 3.78 -15.76
CA ARG A 19 -6.67 2.94 -14.68
C ARG A 19 -7.30 3.23 -13.32
N SER A 20 -7.55 4.51 -13.00
CA SER A 20 -8.24 4.90 -11.77
C SER A 20 -9.68 4.38 -11.63
N LYS A 21 -10.36 3.95 -12.70
CA LYS A 21 -11.69 3.31 -12.58
C LYS A 21 -11.63 1.86 -12.11
N LEU A 22 -10.48 1.20 -12.25
CA LEU A 22 -10.27 -0.20 -11.81
C LEU A 22 -10.19 -0.32 -10.29
N LEU A 23 -9.79 0.76 -9.62
CA LEU A 23 -9.62 0.82 -8.17
C LEU A 23 -10.97 1.11 -7.48
N PRO A 24 -11.41 0.25 -6.54
CA PRO A 24 -12.54 0.54 -5.65
C PRO A 24 -12.34 1.87 -4.92
N TRP A 25 -13.44 2.55 -4.64
CA TRP A 25 -13.40 3.83 -3.91
C TRP A 25 -12.72 3.72 -2.53
N TRP A 26 -12.96 2.61 -1.82
CA TRP A 26 -12.32 2.36 -0.53
C TRP A 26 -10.78 2.32 -0.61
N ILE A 27 -10.20 1.69 -1.65
CA ILE A 27 -8.73 1.69 -1.84
C ILE A 27 -8.22 3.12 -2.08
N LYS A 28 -8.98 3.95 -2.81
CA LYS A 28 -8.61 5.35 -3.05
C LYS A 28 -8.50 6.18 -1.79
N ILE A 29 -9.41 5.96 -0.83
CA ILE A 29 -9.35 6.63 0.47
C ILE A 29 -8.08 6.24 1.22
N PHE A 30 -7.79 4.94 1.30
CA PHE A 30 -6.58 4.45 1.98
C PHE A 30 -5.30 5.00 1.35
N MET A 31 -5.22 5.04 0.02
CA MET A 31 -4.08 5.64 -0.68
C MET A 31 -3.93 7.12 -0.34
N TRP A 32 -5.03 7.86 -0.24
CA TRP A 32 -4.97 9.28 0.11
C TRP A 32 -4.51 9.49 1.56
N ILE A 33 -5.04 8.69 2.50
CA ILE A 33 -4.62 8.70 3.91
C ILE A 33 -3.12 8.41 4.03
N PHE A 34 -2.65 7.32 3.41
CA PHE A 34 -1.24 6.95 3.46
C PHE A 34 -0.36 7.99 2.77
N LEU A 35 -0.78 8.58 1.66
CA LEU A 35 -0.02 9.66 1.02
C LEU A 35 0.17 10.85 1.98
N VAL A 36 -0.90 11.28 2.65
CA VAL A 36 -0.84 12.40 3.61
C VAL A 36 0.05 12.05 4.79
N ILE A 37 -0.10 10.87 5.39
CA ILE A 37 0.75 10.42 6.52
C ILE A 37 2.22 10.37 6.09
N SER A 38 2.52 9.78 4.93
CA SER A 38 3.88 9.67 4.40
C SER A 38 4.50 11.02 4.07
N PHE A 39 3.69 12.01 3.70
CA PHE A 39 4.18 13.38 3.50
C PHE A 39 4.69 14.01 4.81
N PHE A 40 4.10 13.66 5.96
CA PHE A 40 4.56 14.13 7.27
C PHE A 40 5.73 13.33 7.86
N VAL A 41 6.06 12.15 7.34
CA VAL A 41 7.20 11.33 7.80
C VAL A 41 8.53 12.11 7.92
N PRO A 42 8.98 12.93 6.94
CA PRO A 42 10.20 13.71 7.11
C PRO A 42 10.11 14.72 8.26
N VAL A 43 8.94 15.32 8.49
CA VAL A 43 8.71 16.24 9.62
C VAL A 43 8.82 15.48 10.94
N LEU A 44 8.20 14.30 11.04
CA LEU A 44 8.33 13.42 12.20
C LEU A 44 9.78 13.02 12.45
N LEU A 45 10.56 12.75 11.39
CA LEU A 45 11.97 12.41 11.53
C LEU A 45 12.79 13.59 12.10
N VAL A 46 12.53 14.82 11.65
CA VAL A 46 13.18 16.03 12.21
C VAL A 46 12.80 16.22 13.68
N LEU A 47 11.52 16.06 14.03
CA LEU A 47 11.06 16.14 15.43
C LEU A 47 11.73 15.07 16.30
N ALA A 48 11.91 13.85 15.79
CA ALA A 48 12.63 12.81 16.51
C ALA A 48 14.10 13.17 16.76
N ILE A 49 14.76 13.87 15.82
CA ILE A 49 16.15 14.36 16.02
C ILE A 49 16.19 15.41 17.14
N LEU A 50 15.15 16.24 17.26
CA LEU A 50 15.02 17.23 18.33
C LEU A 50 14.70 16.60 19.71
N GLY A 51 14.60 15.28 19.79
CA GLY A 51 14.38 14.55 21.04
C GLY A 51 12.91 14.36 21.43
N PHE A 52 11.97 14.64 20.53
CA PHE A 52 10.55 14.33 20.77
C PHE A 52 10.31 12.81 20.65
N GLU A 53 9.57 12.26 21.61
CA GLU A 53 9.10 10.87 21.55
C GLU A 53 7.91 10.78 20.60
N ILE A 54 8.06 9.99 19.53
CA ILE A 54 7.02 9.80 18.52
C ILE A 54 6.65 8.34 18.53
N GLN A 55 5.37 8.06 18.83
CA GLN A 55 4.84 6.73 18.77
C GLN A 55 4.53 6.36 17.32
N LEU A 56 5.22 5.35 16.80
CA LEU A 56 4.95 4.74 15.51
C LEU A 56 4.42 3.34 15.76
N ALA A 57 3.27 3.02 15.16
CA ALA A 57 2.70 1.68 15.22
C ALA A 57 2.07 1.29 13.89
N ILE A 58 2.48 0.16 13.32
CA ILE A 58 1.83 -0.47 12.16
C ILE A 58 2.18 -1.95 12.10
N TYR A 59 1.29 -2.77 11.53
CA TYR A 59 1.51 -4.21 11.32
C TYR A 59 1.87 -4.96 12.59
N GLY A 60 1.43 -4.43 13.73
CA GLY A 60 1.73 -4.99 15.02
C GLY A 60 3.11 -4.72 15.60
N LEU A 61 3.94 -3.94 14.92
CA LEU A 61 5.17 -3.37 15.48
C LEU A 61 4.84 -2.01 16.05
N ASP A 62 5.34 -1.73 17.25
CA ASP A 62 5.26 -0.42 17.88
C ASP A 62 6.61 0.02 18.44
N THR A 63 6.86 1.33 18.42
CA THR A 63 8.02 1.93 19.06
C THR A 63 7.78 3.40 19.36
N ASN A 64 8.36 3.89 20.46
CA ASN A 64 8.40 5.30 20.83
C ASN A 64 9.70 5.99 20.38
N ARG A 65 10.65 5.24 19.81
CA ARG A 65 11.98 5.73 19.41
C ARG A 65 12.23 5.46 17.93
N VAL A 66 12.20 6.52 17.14
CA VAL A 66 12.41 6.49 15.68
C VAL A 66 13.81 5.99 15.31
N PHE A 67 14.85 6.32 16.09
CA PHE A 67 16.24 5.93 15.84
C PHE A 67 16.61 4.51 16.31
N THR A 68 15.62 3.63 16.48
CA THR A 68 15.85 2.20 16.72
C THR A 68 15.71 1.41 15.42
N PHE A 69 16.17 0.15 15.41
CA PHE A 69 15.99 -0.72 14.25
C PHE A 69 14.50 -0.84 13.86
N THR A 70 13.61 -1.06 14.84
CA THR A 70 12.16 -1.11 14.63
C THR A 70 11.61 0.23 14.16
N GLY A 71 12.05 1.35 14.74
CA GLY A 71 11.64 2.70 14.32
C GLY A 71 12.00 3.01 12.87
N LEU A 72 13.22 2.69 12.46
CA LEU A 72 13.68 2.89 11.09
C LEU A 72 12.90 2.00 10.10
N LEU A 73 12.63 0.75 10.49
CA LEU A 73 11.82 -0.16 9.70
C LEU A 73 10.39 0.39 9.51
N LEU A 74 9.76 0.90 10.57
CA LEU A 74 8.44 1.53 10.51
C LEU A 74 8.44 2.76 9.60
N VAL A 75 9.44 3.64 9.71
CA VAL A 75 9.61 4.79 8.82
C VAL A 75 9.71 4.34 7.36
N LEU A 76 10.48 3.28 7.08
CA LEU A 76 10.62 2.73 5.74
C LEU A 76 9.29 2.15 5.20
N VAL A 77 8.51 1.47 6.04
CA VAL A 77 7.17 0.98 5.69
C VAL A 77 6.24 2.15 5.36
N PHE A 78 6.18 3.19 6.19
CA PHE A 78 5.38 4.38 5.91
C PHE A 78 5.85 5.10 4.63
N ALA A 79 7.16 5.22 4.41
CA ALA A 79 7.69 5.82 3.18
C ALA A 79 7.29 5.01 1.93
N THR A 80 7.41 3.68 2.00
CA THR A 80 7.01 2.77 0.91
C THR A 80 5.53 2.91 0.58
N LYS A 81 4.66 2.98 1.59
CA LYS A 81 3.22 3.24 1.41
C LYS A 81 2.92 4.55 0.70
N GLY A 82 3.69 5.60 1.01
CA GLY A 82 3.60 6.90 0.35
C GLY A 82 3.97 6.81 -1.13
N VAL A 83 5.09 6.14 -1.44
CA VAL A 83 5.56 5.93 -2.82
C VAL A 83 4.53 5.13 -3.63
N VAL A 84 4.00 4.06 -3.06
CA VAL A 84 2.94 3.24 -3.69
C VAL A 84 1.69 4.08 -3.97
N SER A 85 1.23 4.85 -2.98
CA SER A 85 0.04 5.71 -3.11
C SER A 85 0.23 6.79 -4.18
N PHE A 86 1.42 7.40 -4.22
CA PHE A 86 1.80 8.35 -5.26
C PHE A 86 1.80 7.68 -6.65
N GLY A 87 2.35 6.48 -6.77
CA GLY A 87 2.36 5.68 -8.00
C GLY A 87 0.95 5.42 -8.54
N PHE A 88 0.00 5.09 -7.67
CA PHE A 88 -1.40 4.89 -8.06
C PHE A 88 -2.08 6.17 -8.51
N ILE A 89 -1.87 7.30 -7.82
CA ILE A 89 -2.43 8.60 -8.20
C ILE A 89 -1.88 9.04 -9.56
N LYS A 90 -0.60 8.75 -9.83
CA LYS A 90 0.05 8.99 -11.12
C LYS A 90 -0.20 7.88 -12.13
N GLU A 91 -1.09 6.92 -11.85
CA GLU A 91 -1.47 5.81 -12.72
C GLU A 91 -0.28 5.02 -13.31
N LYS A 92 0.85 4.93 -12.59
CA LYS A 92 2.08 4.29 -13.08
C LYS A 92 1.96 2.76 -13.19
N ASP A 93 2.67 2.17 -14.15
CA ASP A 93 2.67 0.71 -14.38
C ASP A 93 3.21 -0.07 -13.18
N TRP A 94 4.29 0.43 -12.58
CA TRP A 94 4.94 -0.19 -11.42
C TRP A 94 4.12 -0.09 -10.13
N ALA A 95 3.08 0.75 -10.08
CA ALA A 95 2.34 1.02 -8.86
C ALA A 95 1.68 -0.24 -8.30
N VAL A 96 1.04 -1.04 -9.17
CA VAL A 96 0.39 -2.30 -8.76
C VAL A 96 1.42 -3.32 -8.27
N GLN A 97 2.58 -3.43 -8.93
CA GLN A 97 3.63 -4.37 -8.54
C GLN A 97 4.22 -4.01 -7.16
N LEU A 98 4.58 -2.74 -6.95
CA LEU A 98 5.06 -2.30 -5.64
C LEU A 98 3.99 -2.42 -4.54
N ALA A 99 2.73 -2.17 -4.86
CA ALA A 99 1.62 -2.34 -3.93
C ALA A 99 1.42 -3.79 -3.49
N MET A 100 1.59 -4.74 -4.42
CA MET A 100 1.55 -6.16 -4.10
C MET A 100 2.71 -6.56 -3.19
N ILE A 101 3.93 -6.06 -3.46
CA ILE A 101 5.10 -6.29 -2.61
C ILE A 101 4.87 -5.72 -1.21
N ASP A 102 4.40 -4.47 -1.10
CA ASP A 102 4.08 -3.84 0.20
C ASP A 102 3.03 -4.63 0.99
N ALA A 103 1.97 -5.10 0.32
CA ALA A 103 0.96 -5.93 0.94
C ALA A 103 1.51 -7.29 1.41
N ILE A 104 2.33 -7.97 0.60
CA ILE A 104 2.94 -9.24 1.00
C ILE A 104 3.90 -9.02 2.20
N ALA A 105 4.74 -7.99 2.14
CA ALA A 105 5.64 -7.64 3.23
C ALA A 105 4.87 -7.34 4.53
N GLY A 106 3.77 -6.57 4.43
CA GLY A 106 2.90 -6.28 5.58
C GLY A 106 2.25 -7.52 6.18
N ILE A 107 1.78 -8.46 5.35
CA ILE A 107 1.26 -9.76 5.81
C ILE A 107 2.35 -10.53 6.55
N ILE A 108 3.56 -10.62 6.01
CA ILE A 108 4.69 -11.32 6.64
C ILE A 108 5.01 -10.71 8.01
N ILE A 109 5.10 -9.38 8.09
CA ILE A 109 5.37 -8.67 9.36
C ILE A 109 4.24 -8.93 10.37
N CYS A 110 2.98 -8.84 9.95
CA CYS A 110 1.84 -9.13 10.83
C CYS A 110 1.87 -10.58 11.34
N VAL A 111 2.14 -11.55 10.47
CA VAL A 111 2.23 -12.97 10.87
C VAL A 111 3.39 -13.18 11.83
N TYR A 112 4.54 -12.56 11.58
CA TYR A 112 5.70 -12.63 12.46
C TYR A 112 5.38 -12.07 13.86
N THR A 113 4.79 -10.87 13.94
CA THR A 113 4.48 -10.23 15.24
C THR A 113 3.34 -10.93 15.98
N SER A 114 2.36 -11.50 15.27
CA SER A 114 1.20 -12.16 15.88
C SER A 114 1.46 -13.61 16.29
N TYR A 115 2.32 -14.35 15.57
CA TYR A 115 2.52 -15.79 15.82
C TYR A 115 3.92 -16.13 16.29
N ILE A 116 4.97 -15.47 15.80
CA ILE A 116 6.36 -15.83 16.12
C ILE A 116 6.84 -15.12 17.38
N GLN A 117 6.54 -13.82 17.51
CA GLN A 117 6.97 -13.03 18.67
C GLN A 117 6.43 -13.55 20.03
N PRO A 118 5.14 -13.93 20.16
CA PRO A 118 4.60 -14.50 21.42
C PRO A 118 5.10 -15.92 21.73
N LEU A 119 5.77 -16.60 20.78
CA LEU A 119 6.42 -17.89 21.06
C LEU A 119 7.82 -17.70 21.66
N LEU A 120 8.43 -16.53 21.44
CA LEU A 120 9.77 -16.17 21.96
C LEU A 120 9.70 -15.35 23.25
N SER A 121 8.54 -14.74 23.51
CA SER A 121 8.25 -13.96 24.71
C SER A 121 7.17 -14.72 25.47
N GLU A 122 7.35 -15.08 26.74
CA GLU A 122 6.33 -15.80 27.54
C GLU A 122 5.01 -15.01 27.74
N ASP A 123 4.91 -13.82 27.15
CA ASP A 123 3.68 -13.03 27.04
C ASP A 123 2.72 -13.62 26.01
N VAL A 124 1.82 -14.47 26.49
CA VAL A 124 0.63 -14.97 25.77
C VAL A 124 -0.45 -13.89 25.65
N SER A 125 -0.07 -12.70 25.20
CA SER A 125 -1.04 -11.72 24.70
C SER A 125 -1.33 -12.04 23.24
N PHE A 126 -2.24 -12.99 22.99
CA PHE A 126 -2.80 -13.23 21.66
C PHE A 126 -3.49 -11.96 21.20
N SER A 127 -2.74 -11.10 20.49
CA SER A 127 -3.31 -9.95 19.80
C SER A 127 -4.22 -10.51 18.71
N LEU A 128 -5.52 -10.50 19.00
CA LEU A 128 -6.62 -10.77 18.06
C LEU A 128 -6.27 -10.25 16.68
N LEU A 129 -6.61 -11.04 15.64
CA LEU A 129 -6.41 -10.73 14.22
C LEU A 129 -6.43 -9.22 13.98
N LYS A 130 -5.24 -8.64 13.80
CA LYS A 130 -5.10 -7.19 13.62
C LYS A 130 -5.97 -6.80 12.43
N LEU A 131 -6.82 -5.79 12.61
CA LEU A 131 -7.70 -5.27 11.56
C LEU A 131 -6.92 -5.01 10.27
N GLU A 132 -5.65 -4.63 10.42
CA GLU A 132 -4.64 -4.48 9.37
C GLU A 132 -4.50 -5.73 8.48
N LEU A 133 -4.38 -6.93 9.06
CA LEU A 133 -4.22 -8.18 8.30
C LEU A 133 -5.49 -8.55 7.54
N VAL A 134 -6.65 -8.42 8.22
CA VAL A 134 -7.97 -8.67 7.61
C VAL A 134 -8.20 -7.74 6.42
N LEU A 135 -7.64 -6.53 6.47
CA LEU A 135 -7.73 -5.53 5.43
C LEU A 135 -6.74 -5.77 4.27
N LEU A 136 -5.55 -6.28 4.55
CA LEU A 136 -4.50 -6.53 3.55
C LEU A 136 -4.86 -7.68 2.60
N ILE A 137 -5.54 -8.72 3.08
CA ILE A 137 -5.94 -9.87 2.27
C ILE A 137 -6.88 -9.48 1.10
N PRO A 138 -8.05 -8.84 1.32
CA PRO A 138 -8.93 -8.43 0.23
C PRO A 138 -8.27 -7.39 -0.68
N TYR A 139 -7.41 -6.54 -0.12
CA TYR A 139 -6.59 -5.60 -0.90
C TYR A 139 -5.68 -6.34 -1.90
N LEU A 140 -4.89 -7.31 -1.44
CA LEU A 140 -3.98 -8.09 -2.28
C LEU A 140 -4.74 -8.91 -3.35
N VAL A 141 -5.85 -9.55 -2.96
CA VAL A 141 -6.71 -10.28 -3.91
C VAL A 141 -7.24 -9.36 -5.00
N LYS A 142 -7.66 -8.14 -4.63
CA LYS A 142 -8.15 -7.16 -5.60
C LYS A 142 -7.04 -6.68 -6.53
N LEU A 143 -5.85 -6.38 -6.01
CA LEU A 143 -4.69 -6.01 -6.82
C LEU A 143 -4.32 -7.09 -7.83
N ASN A 144 -4.26 -8.36 -7.39
CA ASN A 144 -3.92 -9.47 -8.27
C ASN A 144 -4.97 -9.67 -9.37
N ARG A 145 -6.25 -9.36 -9.10
CA ARG A 145 -7.32 -9.40 -10.11
C ARG A 145 -7.23 -8.27 -11.14
N ILE A 146 -6.83 -7.07 -10.72
CA ILE A 146 -6.75 -5.91 -11.63
C ILE A 146 -5.39 -5.79 -12.32
N LYS A 147 -4.36 -6.53 -11.93
CA LYS A 147 -3.00 -6.38 -12.48
C LYS A 147 -2.96 -6.51 -14.00
N GLU A 148 -3.66 -7.49 -14.56
CA GLU A 148 -3.71 -7.74 -16.00
C GLU A 148 -4.46 -6.60 -16.72
N GLN A 149 -5.57 -6.15 -16.13
CA GLN A 149 -6.37 -5.05 -16.63
C GLN A 149 -5.61 -3.71 -16.54
N TRP A 150 -4.81 -3.53 -15.50
CA TRP A 150 -3.98 -2.35 -15.27
C TRP A 150 -2.82 -2.27 -16.26
N ALA A 151 -2.16 -3.40 -16.52
CA ALA A 151 -1.10 -3.52 -17.53
C ALA A 151 -1.63 -3.27 -18.94
N SER A 152 -2.84 -3.76 -19.24
CA SER A 152 -3.49 -3.59 -20.55
C SER A 152 -4.16 -2.22 -20.72
N ALA A 153 -4.50 -1.53 -19.62
CA ALA A 153 -5.11 -0.21 -19.65
C ALA A 153 -4.09 0.86 -20.07
N LYS A 154 -4.49 1.72 -21.00
CA LYS A 154 -3.65 2.81 -21.52
C LYS A 154 -3.35 3.84 -20.43
N PHE A 155 -2.08 4.20 -20.29
CA PHE A 155 -1.65 5.35 -19.50
C PHE A 155 -2.16 6.63 -20.17
N ILE A 156 -3.06 7.36 -19.51
CA ILE A 156 -3.53 8.68 -19.95
C ILE A 156 -3.01 9.68 -18.93
N GLY A 157 -1.75 10.09 -19.10
CA GLY A 157 -1.08 11.04 -18.21
C GLY A 157 -0.22 12.01 -18.98
#